data_AF-A0A1A8R2H5-F1
#
_entry.id   AF-A0A1A8R2H5-F1
#
_cell.length_a   1.000
_cell.length_b   1.000
_cell.length_c   1.000
_cell.angle_alpha   90.00
_cell.angle_beta   90.00
_cell.angle_gamma   90.00
#
_symmetry.space_group_name_H-M   'P 1'
#
loop_
_entity.id
_entity.type
_entity.pdbx_description
1 polymer ?
#
loop_
_entity_poly.entity_id
_entity_poly.type
_entity_poly.pdbx_seq_one_letter_code
_entity_poly.pdbx_strand_id
1 'polypeptide(L)' 'RPAGRWMWVVMLSALILGNTSACPALCTCSGTTVDCHGLGLKTMPRNIPRNTERLELNGNNLTRVTKT' A
#
# COMPACT_ATOMS: atom_id res chain seq x y z
N ARG A 1 -36.01 8.75 -4.34
CA ARG A 1 -35.08 9.19 -5.40
C ARG A 1 -34.13 10.22 -4.78
N PRO A 2 -33.05 9.80 -4.09
CA PRO A 2 -32.23 10.74 -3.34
C PRO A 2 -31.44 11.62 -4.32
N ALA A 3 -31.52 12.91 -4.04
CA ALA A 3 -31.04 14.03 -4.83
C ALA A 3 -29.51 13.99 -4.99
N GLY A 4 -29.04 14.37 -6.19
CA GLY A 4 -27.64 14.32 -6.63
C GLY A 4 -26.64 14.93 -5.66
N ARG A 5 -27.05 15.78 -4.73
CA ARG A 5 -26.19 16.37 -3.69
C ARG A 5 -25.53 15.34 -2.77
N TRP A 6 -26.20 14.21 -2.50
CA TRP A 6 -25.61 13.12 -1.70
C TRP A 6 -24.58 12.32 -2.49
N MET A 7 -24.80 12.12 -3.80
CA MET A 7 -23.84 11.44 -4.68
C MET A 7 -22.51 12.21 -4.79
N TRP A 8 -22.57 13.54 -4.87
CA TRP A 8 -21.37 14.39 -4.88
C TRP A 8 -20.57 14.30 -3.59
N VAL A 9 -21.24 14.23 -2.43
CA VAL A 9 -20.57 14.07 -1.13
C VAL A 9 -19.87 12.72 -1.03
N VAL A 10 -20.50 11.64 -1.49
CA VAL A 10 -19.90 10.29 -1.48
C VAL A 10 -18.66 10.22 -2.38
N MET A 11 -18.72 10.85 -3.57
CA MET A 11 -17.59 10.90 -4.50
C MET A 11 -16.44 11.80 -4.01
N LEU A 12 -16.74 12.96 -3.40
CA LEU A 12 -15.72 13.79 -2.76
C LEU A 12 -15.11 13.11 -1.53
N SER A 13 -15.90 12.40 -0.72
CA SER A 13 -15.38 11.66 0.45
C SER A 13 -14.48 10.49 0.05
N ALA A 14 -14.75 9.84 -1.08
CA ALA A 14 -13.91 8.75 -1.59
C ALA A 14 -12.52 9.24 -2.04
N LEU A 15 -12.41 10.49 -2.49
CA LEU A 15 -11.15 11.10 -2.91
C LEU A 15 -10.20 11.42 -1.73
N ILE A 16 -10.76 11.63 -0.53
CA ILE A 16 -9.99 12.04 0.67
C ILE A 16 -9.43 10.83 1.44
N LEU A 17 -9.92 9.61 1.20
CA LEU A 17 -9.45 8.38 1.85
C LEU A 17 -8.22 7.73 1.20
N GLY A 18 -7.62 8.38 0.20
CA GLY A 18 -6.36 7.93 -0.41
C GLY A 18 -5.16 8.39 0.41
N ASN A 19 -4.99 7.88 1.63
CA ASN A 19 -3.77 8.14 2.43
C ASN A 19 -2.55 7.52 1.73
N THR A 20 -1.84 8.30 0.92
CA THR A 20 -0.60 7.90 0.26
C THR A 20 0.60 8.11 1.20
N SER A 21 0.67 7.32 2.27
CA SER A 21 1.93 7.16 3.01
C SER A 21 2.92 6.41 2.11
N ALA A 22 3.78 7.15 1.41
CA ALA A 22 5.02 6.73 0.74
C ALA A 22 5.15 5.22 0.42
N CYS A 23 4.18 4.67 -0.30
CA CYS A 23 4.19 3.26 -0.65
C CYS A 23 5.24 3.01 -1.74
N PRO A 24 6.01 1.91 -1.69
CA PRO A 24 6.88 1.55 -2.80
C PRO A 24 6.08 1.45 -4.10
N ALA A 25 6.60 1.96 -5.22
CA ALA A 25 5.89 1.94 -6.51
C ALA A 25 5.53 0.53 -7.01
N LEU A 26 6.23 -0.49 -6.51
CA LEU A 26 5.95 -1.89 -6.85
C LEU A 26 4.97 -2.56 -5.88
N CYS A 27 4.71 -1.96 -4.70
CA CYS A 27 3.89 -2.57 -3.66
C CYS A 27 2.56 -1.83 -3.51
N THR A 28 1.57 -2.53 -2.97
CA THR A 28 0.28 -1.95 -2.61
C THR A 28 0.27 -1.69 -1.10
N CYS A 29 -0.17 -0.53 -0.65
CA CYS A 29 -0.23 -0.24 0.79
C CYS A 29 -1.67 0.03 1.19
N SER A 30 -2.07 -0.56 2.31
CA SER A 30 -3.37 -0.36 2.94
C SER A 30 -3.14 -0.03 4.42
N GLY A 31 -3.26 1.24 4.78
CA GLY A 31 -2.96 1.73 6.13
C GLY A 31 -1.51 1.49 6.54
N THR A 32 -1.28 0.56 7.48
CA THR A 32 0.04 0.13 7.98
C THR A 32 0.52 -1.20 7.38
N THR A 33 -0.23 -1.75 6.42
CA THR A 33 0.11 -3.01 5.75
C THR A 33 0.66 -2.72 4.36
N VAL A 34 1.77 -3.38 4.02
CA VAL A 34 2.46 -3.25 2.72
C VAL A 34 2.46 -4.62 2.03
N ASP A 35 1.76 -4.71 0.91
CA ASP A 35 1.64 -5.87 0.05
C ASP A 35 2.61 -5.81 -1.12
N CYS A 36 3.65 -6.62 -1.06
CA CYS A 36 4.71 -6.73 -2.07
C CYS A 36 4.79 -8.14 -2.69
N HIS A 37 3.69 -8.90 -2.71
CA HIS A 37 3.71 -10.30 -3.15
C HIS A 37 3.93 -10.46 -4.67
N GLY A 38 4.63 -11.53 -5.09
CA GLY A 38 4.75 -11.92 -6.50
C GLY A 38 5.52 -10.95 -7.40
N LEU A 39 6.28 -10.01 -6.83
CA LEU A 39 7.00 -8.98 -7.56
C LEU A 39 8.39 -9.41 -8.07
N GLY A 40 8.81 -10.64 -7.76
CA GLY A 40 10.14 -11.12 -8.13
C GLY A 40 11.30 -10.37 -7.44
N LEU A 41 11.04 -9.77 -6.27
CA LEU A 41 12.04 -9.03 -5.50
C LEU A 41 13.21 -9.94 -5.14
N LYS A 42 14.41 -9.56 -5.57
CA LYS A 42 15.67 -10.25 -5.23
C LYS A 42 16.30 -9.73 -3.94
N THR A 43 15.98 -8.50 -3.59
CA THR A 43 16.50 -7.76 -2.43
C THR A 43 15.37 -7.01 -1.75
N MET A 44 15.57 -6.67 -0.48
CA MET A 44 14.57 -5.98 0.31
C MET A 44 14.39 -4.53 -0.20
N PRO A 45 13.15 -4.08 -0.47
CA PRO A 45 12.91 -2.73 -0.97
C PRO A 45 13.30 -1.68 0.08
N ARG A 46 14.06 -0.67 -0.33
CA ARG A 46 14.56 0.40 0.56
C ARG A 46 13.49 1.44 0.96
N ASN A 47 12.31 1.38 0.36
CA ASN A 47 11.23 2.35 0.51
C ASN A 47 10.07 1.86 1.39
N ILE A 48 10.31 0.92 2.31
CA ILE A 48 9.29 0.52 3.30
C ILE A 48 9.12 1.67 4.31
N PRO A 49 7.91 2.24 4.46
CA PRO A 49 7.69 3.30 5.44
C PRO A 49 7.77 2.75 6.87
N ARG A 50 8.29 3.56 7.81
CA ARG A 50 8.49 3.13 9.22
C ARG A 50 7.22 2.79 9.98
N ASN A 51 6.05 3.22 9.48
CA ASN A 51 4.74 2.89 10.05
C ASN A 51 4.22 1.51 9.59
N THR A 52 5.02 0.72 8.88
CA THR A 52 4.62 -0.60 8.41
C THR A 52 4.59 -1.59 9.58
N GLU A 53 3.40 -2.07 9.95
CA GLU A 53 3.21 -3.14 10.94
C GLU A 53 3.23 -4.52 10.29
N ARG A 54 2.79 -4.62 9.04
CA ARG A 54 2.72 -5.88 8.29
C ARG A 54 3.30 -5.71 6.90
N LEU A 55 4.20 -6.61 6.51
CA LEU A 55 4.87 -6.61 5.23
C LEU A 55 4.76 -7.98 4.58
N GLU A 56 4.00 -8.06 3.49
CA GLU A 56 3.75 -9.27 2.72
C GLU A 56 4.76 -9.36 1.55
N LEU A 57 5.64 -10.35 1.59
CA LEU A 57 6.68 -10.57 0.58
C LEU A 57 6.55 -11.96 -0.10
N ASN A 58 5.39 -12.59 0.03
CA ASN A 58 5.14 -13.93 -0.49
C ASN A 58 5.36 -14.01 -2.02
N GLY A 59 5.92 -15.12 -2.51
CA GLY A 59 6.18 -15.32 -3.95
C GLY A 59 7.30 -14.46 -4.55
N ASN A 60 8.19 -13.90 -3.73
CA ASN A 60 9.41 -13.22 -4.19
C ASN A 60 10.63 -14.14 -4.16
N ASN A 61 11.70 -13.72 -4.85
CA ASN A 61 12.96 -14.45 -4.95
C ASN A 61 14.02 -13.85 -4.00
N LEU A 62 13.62 -13.62 -2.75
CA LEU A 62 14.46 -12.96 -1.75
C LEU A 62 15.56 -13.91 -1.30
N THR A 63 16.80 -13.59 -1.66
CA THR A 63 17.99 -14.37 -1.26
C THR A 63 18.57 -13.91 0.09
N ARG A 64 18.28 -12.67 0.50
CA ARG A 64 18.69 -12.10 1.80
C ARG A 64 17.58 -11.25 2.39
N VAL A 65 17.21 -11.56 3.62
CA VAL A 65 16.31 -10.74 4.44
C VAL A 65 17.17 -9.92 5.39
N THR A 66 17.24 -8.60 5.16
CA THR A 66 18.04 -7.69 5.99
C THR A 66 17.10 -6.88 6.86
N LYS A 67 17.09 -7.15 8.16
CA LYS A 67 16.29 -6.36 9.10
C LYS A 67 16.82 -4.92 9.08
N THR A 68 16.02 -3.98 8.59
CA THR A 68 16.34 -2.54 8.51
C THR A 68 15.70 -1.82 9.68
#